data_AF-Q4C0G4-F1
#
_entry.id   AF-Q4C0G4-F1
#
_cell.length_a   1.000
_cell.length_b   1.000
_cell.length_c   1.000
_cell.angle_alpha   90.00
_cell.angle_beta   90.00
_cell.angle_gamma   90.00
#
_symmetry.space_group_name_H-M   'P 1'
#
loop_
_entity.id
_entity.type
_entity.pdbx_description
1 polymer ?
#
loop_
_entity_poly.entity_id
_entity_poly.type
_entity_poly.pdbx_seq_one_letter_code
_entity_poly.pdbx_strand_id
1 'polypeptide(L)'
;MPQPRKRFAQHWLRSETALEQIIQAANLKNSDRLLEIGPGTGILTRRLLPLVDSVLAVELDWDLCKKLVKSFGNYDNFLLLQGDILKLDITTEAQDFPKFLPINKVVANIPYNITSPILEKLLGRISSPKTPFYDLIVLLIQKEVAQRIVAYPGNKTYGALSVKMQYLADCNYICDVPRKAFSPPPKVDSAVITFRPRVLANSAVDPKRLETLINLGFSNRRKMLRNNLKSLIDSDRLGKFLREIDLNEQVRAEKLDINQWIALSNHFSQQ
;
A
#
# COMPACT_ATOMS: atom_id res chain seq x y z
N MET A 1 2.54 -7.56 28.72
CA MET A 1 2.17 -7.55 27.28
C MET A 1 1.63 -8.93 26.90
N PRO A 2 0.68 -9.04 25.93
CA PRO A 2 0.26 -10.34 25.42
C PRO A 2 1.44 -11.18 24.91
N GLN A 3 1.31 -12.50 24.92
CA GLN A 3 2.29 -13.37 24.29
C GLN A 3 2.10 -13.32 22.77
N PRO A 4 3.14 -13.00 21.97
CA PRO A 4 2.99 -12.88 20.52
C PRO A 4 2.70 -14.24 19.90
N ARG A 5 1.62 -14.31 19.12
CA ARG A 5 1.27 -15.54 18.40
C ARG A 5 2.09 -15.61 17.11
N LYS A 6 2.97 -16.60 16.99
CA LYS A 6 3.85 -16.78 15.81
C LYS A 6 3.08 -16.78 14.49
N ARG A 7 1.85 -17.33 14.46
CA ARG A 7 0.98 -17.37 13.27
C ARG A 7 0.60 -15.97 12.76
N PHE A 8 0.59 -14.97 13.62
CA PHE A 8 0.16 -13.60 13.29
C PHE A 8 1.33 -12.62 13.11
N ALA A 9 2.58 -13.08 13.20
CA ALA A 9 3.79 -12.25 13.02
C ALA A 9 3.74 -10.92 13.80
N GLN A 10 3.22 -10.96 15.04
CA GLN A 10 2.94 -9.76 15.83
C GLN A 10 4.23 -9.09 16.32
N HIS A 11 4.41 -7.82 15.92
CA HIS A 11 5.47 -6.92 16.36
C HIS A 11 4.83 -5.62 16.84
N TRP A 12 4.79 -5.39 18.15
CA TRP A 12 4.14 -4.20 18.71
C TRP A 12 5.11 -3.03 18.76
N LEU A 13 4.76 -1.94 18.09
CA LEU A 13 5.52 -0.69 18.11
C LEU A 13 5.53 -0.10 19.53
N ARG A 14 6.70 0.30 20.02
CA ARG A 14 6.90 0.95 21.33
C ARG A 14 7.60 2.31 21.23
N SER A 15 8.13 2.66 20.05
CA SER A 15 8.86 3.91 19.86
C SER A 15 7.90 5.09 19.76
N GLU A 16 7.95 5.99 20.75
CA GLU A 16 7.21 7.26 20.73
C GLU A 16 7.57 8.12 19.52
N THR A 17 8.86 8.19 19.16
CA THR A 17 9.31 8.91 17.96
C THR A 17 8.66 8.36 16.70
N ALA A 18 8.56 7.04 16.55
CA ALA A 18 7.93 6.45 15.38
C ALA A 18 6.42 6.70 15.35
N LEU A 19 5.75 6.64 16.51
CA LEU A 19 4.33 6.99 16.62
C LEU A 19 4.09 8.44 16.22
N GLU A 20 4.93 9.36 16.68
CA GLU A 20 4.83 10.77 16.36
C GLU A 20 5.03 11.04 14.86
N GLN A 21 5.98 10.36 14.22
CA GLN A 21 6.16 10.42 12.76
C GLN A 21 4.94 9.89 12.00
N ILE A 22 4.30 8.81 12.47
CA ILE A 22 3.05 8.29 11.88
C ILE A 22 1.92 9.33 11.99
N ILE A 23 1.72 9.92 13.17
CA ILE A 23 0.67 10.91 13.41
C ILE A 23 0.89 12.17 12.58
N GLN A 24 2.13 12.67 12.51
CA GLN A 24 2.49 13.82 11.67
C GLN A 24 2.24 13.52 10.19
N ALA A 25 2.66 12.35 9.70
CA ALA A 25 2.46 11.94 8.31
C ALA A 25 0.97 11.80 7.94
N ALA A 26 0.11 11.42 8.90
CA ALA A 26 -1.32 11.25 8.69
C ALA A 26 -2.09 12.56 8.50
N ASN A 27 -1.47 13.70 8.83
CA ASN A 27 -2.02 15.05 8.63
C ASN A 27 -3.50 15.14 9.05
N LEU A 28 -3.77 14.67 10.27
CA LEU A 28 -5.13 14.41 10.77
C LEU A 28 -5.91 15.70 10.97
N LYS A 29 -7.23 15.60 10.72
CA LYS A 29 -8.22 16.63 11.01
C LYS A 29 -9.31 16.02 11.89
N ASN A 30 -9.93 16.85 12.72
CA ASN A 30 -11.04 16.43 13.59
C ASN A 30 -12.26 15.90 12.81
N SER A 31 -12.35 16.15 11.49
CA SER A 31 -13.40 15.64 10.61
C SER A 31 -13.05 14.28 9.96
N ASP A 32 -11.84 13.77 10.15
CA ASP A 32 -11.40 12.52 9.52
C ASP A 32 -12.10 11.31 10.16
N ARG A 33 -12.46 10.33 9.33
CA ARG A 33 -12.97 9.02 9.73
C ARG A 33 -11.96 7.97 9.31
N LEU A 34 -11.29 7.37 10.28
CA LEU A 34 -10.11 6.54 10.07
C LEU A 34 -10.43 5.05 10.05
N LEU A 35 -9.72 4.34 9.18
CA LEU A 35 -9.51 2.91 9.29
C LEU A 35 -8.13 2.62 9.91
N GLU A 36 -8.12 1.88 11.01
CA GLU A 36 -6.92 1.27 11.58
C GLU A 36 -6.93 -0.26 11.34
N ILE A 37 -5.92 -0.76 10.63
CA ILE A 37 -5.78 -2.20 10.34
C ILE A 37 -4.80 -2.81 11.34
N GLY A 38 -5.25 -3.78 12.12
CA GLY A 38 -4.43 -4.46 13.12
C GLY A 38 -3.99 -3.53 14.26
N PRO A 39 -4.94 -2.94 15.03
CA PRO A 39 -4.63 -2.07 16.17
C PRO A 39 -3.74 -2.75 17.22
N GLY A 40 -3.75 -4.09 17.30
CA GLY A 40 -2.92 -4.85 18.19
C GLY A 40 -3.23 -4.54 19.66
N THR A 41 -2.26 -3.99 20.38
CA THR A 41 -2.45 -3.54 21.78
C THR A 41 -3.09 -2.16 21.91
N GLY A 42 -3.44 -1.51 20.79
CA GLY A 42 -4.11 -0.21 20.76
C GLY A 42 -3.19 1.00 21.02
N ILE A 43 -1.89 0.85 20.77
CA ILE A 43 -0.92 1.93 20.98
C ILE A 43 -1.16 3.07 20.00
N LEU A 44 -1.40 2.74 18.73
CA LEU A 44 -1.73 3.74 17.71
C LEU A 44 -3.17 4.23 17.87
N THR A 45 -4.15 3.34 18.09
CA THR A 45 -5.54 3.69 18.43
C THR A 45 -5.65 4.80 19.47
N ARG A 46 -4.90 4.69 20.59
CA ARG A 46 -4.90 5.69 21.67
C ARG A 46 -4.47 7.09 21.20
N ARG A 47 -3.58 7.16 20.22
CA ARG A 47 -3.07 8.43 19.65
C ARG A 47 -3.99 8.99 18.58
N LEU A 48 -4.70 8.13 17.86
CA LEU A 48 -5.62 8.52 16.79
C LEU A 48 -6.94 9.06 17.34
N LEU A 49 -7.55 8.37 18.31
CA LEU A 49 -8.89 8.68 18.83
C LEU A 49 -9.15 10.15 19.21
N PRO A 50 -8.24 10.88 19.88
CA PRO A 50 -8.50 12.27 20.25
C PRO A 50 -8.34 13.27 19.09
N LEU A 51 -7.88 12.85 17.91
CA LEU A 51 -7.51 13.73 16.79
C LEU A 51 -8.50 13.71 15.62
N VAL A 52 -9.54 12.86 15.68
CA VAL A 52 -10.40 12.53 14.54
C VAL A 52 -11.88 12.34 14.95
N ASP A 53 -12.78 12.37 13.97
CA ASP A 53 -14.23 12.20 14.18
C ASP A 53 -14.54 10.78 14.64
N SER A 54 -13.91 9.78 14.02
CA SER A 54 -14.07 8.38 14.40
C SER A 54 -12.90 7.49 13.94
N VAL A 55 -12.69 6.40 14.68
CA VAL A 55 -11.74 5.33 14.36
C VAL A 55 -12.51 4.01 14.27
N LEU A 56 -12.53 3.42 13.07
CA LEU A 56 -12.92 2.03 12.85
C LEU A 56 -11.66 1.18 12.80
N ALA A 57 -11.53 0.24 13.73
CA ALA A 57 -10.40 -0.69 13.79
C ALA A 57 -10.84 -2.10 13.38
N VAL A 58 -9.97 -2.81 12.64
CA VAL A 58 -10.17 -4.21 12.27
C VAL A 58 -9.07 -5.07 12.89
N GLU A 59 -9.44 -6.00 13.76
CA GLU A 59 -8.51 -6.90 14.45
C GLU A 59 -8.94 -8.37 14.31
N LEU A 60 -7.97 -9.24 14.01
CA LEU A 60 -8.20 -10.67 13.82
C LEU A 60 -8.04 -11.46 15.13
N ASP A 61 -7.13 -11.03 16.00
CA ASP A 61 -6.83 -11.72 17.25
C ASP A 61 -7.88 -11.42 18.32
N TRP A 62 -8.73 -12.41 18.59
CA TRP A 62 -9.80 -12.32 19.60
C TRP A 62 -9.33 -11.90 21.00
N ASP A 63 -8.12 -12.31 21.43
CA ASP A 63 -7.59 -11.89 22.74
C ASP A 63 -7.25 -10.41 22.76
N LEU A 64 -6.83 -9.85 21.62
CA LEU A 64 -6.58 -8.42 21.46
C LEU A 64 -7.90 -7.67 21.34
N CYS A 65 -8.89 -8.21 20.63
CA CYS A 65 -10.23 -7.62 20.57
C CYS A 65 -10.82 -7.39 21.96
N LYS A 66 -10.76 -8.39 22.85
CA LYS A 66 -11.21 -8.23 24.25
C LYS A 66 -10.51 -7.08 24.98
N LYS A 67 -9.20 -6.92 24.76
CA LYS A 67 -8.42 -5.84 25.38
C LYS A 67 -8.78 -4.49 24.82
N LEU A 68 -9.00 -4.40 23.51
CA LEU A 68 -9.43 -3.18 22.84
C LEU A 68 -10.82 -2.75 23.31
N VAL A 69 -11.79 -3.68 23.39
CA VAL A 69 -13.12 -3.40 23.97
C VAL A 69 -13.01 -2.92 25.41
N LYS A 70 -12.21 -3.58 26.25
CA LYS A 70 -11.99 -3.12 27.63
C LYS A 70 -11.35 -1.71 27.71
N SER A 71 -10.50 -1.36 26.75
CA SER A 71 -9.73 -0.11 26.78
C SER A 71 -10.46 1.06 26.13
N PHE A 72 -11.24 0.79 25.08
CA PHE A 72 -11.81 1.80 24.18
C PHE A 72 -13.30 1.60 23.90
N GLY A 73 -13.94 0.53 24.40
CA GLY A 73 -15.35 0.24 24.11
C GLY A 73 -16.36 1.25 24.66
N ASN A 74 -15.94 2.13 25.57
CA ASN A 74 -16.75 3.23 26.10
C ASN A 74 -16.56 4.54 25.31
N TYR A 75 -15.75 4.55 24.24
CA TYR A 75 -15.56 5.74 23.41
C TYR A 75 -16.56 5.72 22.26
N ASP A 76 -17.44 6.72 22.21
CA ASP A 76 -18.48 6.84 21.17
C ASP A 76 -17.91 7.00 19.76
N ASN A 77 -16.62 7.29 19.62
CA ASN A 77 -15.90 7.43 18.36
C ASN A 77 -14.95 6.27 18.04
N PHE A 78 -15.12 5.12 18.70
CA PHE A 78 -14.38 3.89 18.42
C PHE A 78 -15.32 2.74 18.02
N LEU A 79 -15.04 2.12 16.87
CA LEU A 79 -15.74 0.90 16.43
C LEU A 79 -14.69 -0.18 16.18
N LEU A 80 -14.90 -1.37 16.75
CA LEU A 80 -14.03 -2.51 16.53
C LEU A 80 -14.77 -3.59 15.75
N LEU A 81 -14.29 -3.91 14.56
CA LEU A 81 -14.70 -5.08 13.81
C LEU A 81 -13.71 -6.21 14.06
N GLN A 82 -14.21 -7.34 14.57
CA GLN A 82 -13.40 -8.54 14.72
C GLN A 82 -13.41 -9.34 13.41
N GLY A 83 -12.26 -9.47 12.75
CA GLY A 83 -12.14 -10.35 11.59
C GLY A 83 -10.90 -10.10 10.75
N ASP A 84 -10.85 -10.79 9.61
CA ASP A 84 -9.76 -10.69 8.65
C ASP A 84 -10.01 -9.54 7.68
N ILE A 85 -9.19 -8.49 7.76
CA ILE A 85 -9.25 -7.32 6.88
C ILE A 85 -9.26 -7.68 5.38
N LEU A 86 -8.62 -8.79 5.00
CA LEU A 86 -8.56 -9.22 3.60
C LEU A 86 -9.89 -9.80 3.10
N LYS A 87 -10.76 -10.23 4.02
CA LYS A 87 -12.05 -10.86 3.71
C LYS A 87 -13.25 -9.97 3.99
N LEU A 88 -13.15 -9.10 4.99
CA LEU A 88 -14.24 -8.22 5.40
C LEU A 88 -14.57 -7.18 4.31
N ASP A 89 -15.86 -6.92 4.13
CA ASP A 89 -16.35 -5.72 3.48
C ASP A 89 -16.72 -4.70 4.57
N ILE A 90 -15.83 -3.75 4.80
CA ILE A 90 -15.99 -2.77 5.88
C ILE A 90 -17.26 -1.94 5.70
N THR A 91 -17.66 -1.65 4.46
CA THR A 91 -18.86 -0.85 4.19
C THR A 91 -20.11 -1.59 4.64
N THR A 92 -20.20 -2.88 4.33
CA THR A 92 -21.32 -3.73 4.73
C THR A 92 -21.32 -3.97 6.24
N GLU A 93 -20.17 -4.31 6.81
CA GLU A 93 -20.05 -4.64 8.24
C GLU A 93 -20.29 -3.43 9.16
N ALA A 94 -20.06 -2.21 8.67
CA ALA A 94 -20.26 -0.97 9.41
C ALA A 94 -21.51 -0.19 8.96
N GLN A 95 -22.39 -0.78 8.15
CA GLN A 95 -23.56 -0.07 7.59
C GLN A 95 -24.49 0.50 8.65
N ASP A 96 -24.64 -0.19 9.78
CA ASP A 96 -25.48 0.22 10.92
C ASP A 96 -24.79 1.27 11.82
N PHE A 97 -23.55 1.65 11.48
CA PHE A 97 -22.71 2.58 12.23
C PHE A 97 -22.30 3.79 11.35
N PRO A 98 -23.24 4.65 10.92
CA PRO A 98 -22.99 5.72 9.96
C PRO A 98 -21.95 6.75 10.41
N LYS A 99 -21.69 6.88 11.72
CA LYS A 99 -20.61 7.74 12.25
C LYS A 99 -19.20 7.32 11.78
N PHE A 100 -19.05 6.06 11.37
CA PHE A 100 -17.77 5.49 10.97
C PHE A 100 -17.59 5.39 9.45
N LEU A 101 -18.59 5.84 8.67
CA LEU A 101 -18.60 5.81 7.21
C LEU A 101 -18.97 7.18 6.63
N PRO A 102 -18.46 7.58 5.44
CA PRO A 102 -17.39 6.91 4.71
C PRO A 102 -16.04 7.11 5.41
N ILE A 103 -15.17 6.10 5.32
CA ILE A 103 -13.77 6.21 5.74
C ILE A 103 -13.03 7.04 4.70
N ASN A 104 -12.33 8.09 5.13
CA ASN A 104 -11.54 8.92 4.22
C ASN A 104 -10.03 8.67 4.35
N LYS A 105 -9.52 8.14 5.46
CA LYS A 105 -8.09 7.86 5.63
C LYS A 105 -7.82 6.52 6.29
N VAL A 106 -6.61 6.00 6.05
CA VAL A 106 -6.12 4.75 6.65
C VAL A 106 -4.80 5.03 7.37
N VAL A 107 -4.68 4.60 8.63
CA VAL A 107 -3.43 4.71 9.39
C VAL A 107 -3.19 3.39 10.11
N ALA A 108 -2.12 2.67 9.75
CA ALA A 108 -1.94 1.31 10.25
C ALA A 108 -0.48 0.87 10.38
N ASN A 109 -0.21 0.09 11.44
CA ASN A 109 1.00 -0.71 11.59
C ASN A 109 0.67 -2.16 11.19
N ILE A 110 0.85 -2.49 9.92
CA ILE A 110 0.31 -3.74 9.36
C ILE A 110 1.29 -4.91 9.49
N PRO A 111 0.79 -6.17 9.63
CA PRO A 111 1.65 -7.34 9.63
C PRO A 111 2.36 -7.54 8.28
N TYR A 112 3.65 -7.88 8.33
CA TYR A 112 4.50 -7.91 7.13
C TYR A 112 4.12 -9.01 6.13
N ASN A 113 3.57 -10.13 6.60
CA ASN A 113 3.21 -11.27 5.76
C ASN A 113 2.02 -10.98 4.84
N ILE A 114 1.25 -9.92 5.12
CA ILE A 114 0.06 -9.54 4.35
C ILE A 114 0.17 -8.13 3.76
N THR A 115 1.38 -7.54 3.68
CA THR A 115 1.56 -6.20 3.11
C THR A 115 1.06 -6.10 1.67
N SER A 116 1.41 -7.04 0.78
CA SER A 116 0.95 -7.02 -0.61
C SER A 116 -0.58 -7.10 -0.76
N PRO A 117 -1.28 -8.07 -0.14
CA PRO A 117 -2.74 -8.12 -0.24
C PRO A 117 -3.44 -6.94 0.47
N ILE A 118 -2.84 -6.33 1.50
CA ILE A 118 -3.36 -5.08 2.08
C ILE A 118 -3.25 -3.92 1.09
N LEU A 119 -2.10 -3.74 0.43
CA LEU A 119 -1.95 -2.69 -0.59
C LEU A 119 -2.98 -2.86 -1.70
N GLU A 120 -3.21 -4.11 -2.15
CA GLU A 120 -4.25 -4.41 -3.14
C GLU A 120 -5.67 -4.13 -2.62
N LYS A 121 -5.98 -4.44 -1.35
CA LYS A 121 -7.28 -4.12 -0.74
C LYS A 121 -7.53 -2.61 -0.65
N LEU A 122 -6.48 -1.82 -0.38
CA LEU A 122 -6.57 -0.38 -0.15
C LEU A 122 -6.47 0.46 -1.43
N LEU A 123 -5.65 0.06 -2.40
CA LEU A 123 -5.39 0.80 -3.64
C LEU A 123 -6.00 0.13 -4.88
N GLY A 124 -6.32 -1.17 -4.80
CA GLY A 124 -6.75 -1.98 -5.94
C GLY A 124 -5.58 -2.43 -6.80
N ARG A 125 -5.89 -2.71 -8.07
CA ARG A 125 -4.93 -3.04 -9.14
C ARG A 125 -4.96 -1.95 -10.19
N ILE A 126 -3.95 -1.90 -11.06
CA ILE A 126 -3.99 -1.00 -12.23
C ILE A 126 -5.28 -1.23 -13.04
N SER A 127 -5.64 -2.49 -13.24
CA SER A 127 -6.84 -2.89 -13.99
C SER A 127 -8.17 -2.63 -13.28
N SER A 128 -8.15 -2.45 -11.96
CA SER A 128 -9.33 -2.21 -11.13
C SER A 128 -8.90 -1.44 -9.88
N PRO A 129 -8.68 -0.11 -9.98
CA PRO A 129 -8.31 0.71 -8.84
C PRO A 129 -9.43 0.73 -7.81
N LYS A 130 -9.07 0.81 -6.53
CA LYS A 130 -10.05 0.89 -5.44
C LYS A 130 -10.85 2.18 -5.59
N THR A 131 -12.18 2.09 -5.56
CA THR A 131 -13.08 3.24 -5.48
C THR A 131 -14.10 3.05 -4.36
N PRO A 132 -14.56 4.12 -3.67
CA PRO A 132 -13.96 5.46 -3.66
C PRO A 132 -12.52 5.42 -3.12
N PHE A 133 -11.75 6.45 -3.45
CA PHE A 133 -10.38 6.63 -2.97
C PHE A 133 -10.37 7.11 -1.51
N TYR A 134 -9.34 6.69 -0.79
CA TYR A 134 -8.94 7.35 0.45
C TYR A 134 -8.18 8.64 0.12
N ASP A 135 -8.32 9.67 0.96
CA ASP A 135 -7.56 10.91 0.86
C ASP A 135 -6.06 10.67 1.13
N LEU A 136 -5.77 9.81 2.09
CA LEU A 136 -4.42 9.48 2.53
C LEU A 136 -4.38 8.12 3.23
N ILE A 137 -3.34 7.35 2.91
CA ILE A 137 -3.02 6.08 3.57
C ILE A 137 -1.62 6.22 4.16
N VAL A 138 -1.47 5.95 5.45
CA VAL A 138 -0.18 5.91 6.15
C VAL A 138 0.05 4.50 6.69
N LEU A 139 1.11 3.85 6.21
CA LEU A 139 1.45 2.50 6.63
C LEU A 139 2.85 2.44 7.22
N LEU A 140 3.01 1.69 8.30
CA LEU A 140 4.30 1.16 8.72
C LEU A 140 4.46 -0.23 8.12
N ILE A 141 5.51 -0.42 7.29
CA ILE A 141 5.82 -1.67 6.59
C ILE A 141 7.31 -1.98 6.63
N GLN A 142 7.72 -3.15 6.14
CA GLN A 142 9.14 -3.49 6.01
C GLN A 142 9.89 -2.45 5.16
N LYS A 143 11.09 -2.07 5.60
CA LYS A 143 11.92 -1.07 4.94
C LYS A 143 12.20 -1.39 3.47
N GLU A 144 12.53 -2.64 3.16
CA GLU A 144 12.79 -3.08 1.79
C GLU A 144 11.56 -2.90 0.88
N VAL A 145 10.36 -3.22 1.39
CA VAL A 145 9.12 -3.07 0.63
C VAL A 145 8.85 -1.59 0.36
N ALA A 146 8.96 -0.73 1.37
CA ALA A 146 8.82 0.72 1.21
C ALA A 146 9.83 1.28 0.18
N GLN A 147 11.10 0.86 0.25
CA GLN A 147 12.14 1.26 -0.70
C GLN A 147 11.84 0.81 -2.14
N ARG A 148 11.25 -0.38 -2.32
CA ARG A 148 10.81 -0.84 -3.65
C ARG A 148 9.64 0.00 -4.16
N ILE A 149 8.68 0.36 -3.31
CA ILE A 149 7.51 1.16 -3.70
C ILE A 149 7.92 2.53 -4.23
N VAL A 150 8.84 3.22 -3.54
CA VAL A 150 9.28 4.57 -3.92
C VAL A 150 10.49 4.60 -4.87
N ALA A 151 10.97 3.44 -5.32
CA ALA A 151 12.12 3.38 -6.21
C ALA A 151 11.84 4.11 -7.53
N TYR A 152 12.85 4.76 -8.10
CA TYR A 152 12.78 5.41 -9.41
C TYR A 152 13.42 4.54 -10.50
N PRO A 153 13.09 4.76 -11.78
CA PRO A 153 13.66 4.02 -12.91
C PRO A 153 15.19 3.99 -12.89
N GLY A 154 15.78 2.82 -13.10
CA GLY A 154 17.21 2.58 -13.05
C GLY A 154 17.77 2.26 -11.65
N ASN A 155 16.98 2.40 -10.59
CA ASN A 155 17.37 1.98 -9.24
C ASN A 155 17.35 0.45 -9.11
N LYS A 156 18.26 -0.12 -8.29
CA LYS A 156 18.34 -1.55 -8.00
C LYS A 156 17.09 -2.12 -7.30
N THR A 157 16.27 -1.33 -6.64
CA THR A 157 15.00 -1.82 -6.04
C THR A 157 13.78 -1.57 -6.93
N TYR A 158 13.95 -0.89 -8.07
CA TYR A 158 12.86 -0.61 -9.00
C TYR A 158 12.35 -1.90 -9.65
N GLY A 159 11.02 -2.01 -9.72
CA GLY A 159 10.36 -3.21 -10.23
C GLY A 159 8.87 -2.99 -10.49
N ALA A 160 8.17 -4.08 -10.80
CA ALA A 160 6.72 -4.05 -11.03
C ALA A 160 5.94 -3.43 -9.86
N LEU A 161 6.37 -3.66 -8.61
CA LEU A 161 5.72 -3.06 -7.43
C LEU A 161 5.83 -1.52 -7.45
N SER A 162 6.98 -0.98 -7.86
CA SER A 162 7.21 0.46 -7.98
C SER A 162 6.23 1.07 -8.98
N VAL A 163 6.19 0.51 -10.20
CA VAL A 163 5.30 0.99 -11.28
C VAL A 163 3.84 0.92 -10.85
N LYS A 164 3.41 -0.22 -10.27
CA LYS A 164 2.02 -0.40 -9.84
C LYS A 164 1.58 0.59 -8.79
N MET A 165 2.36 0.73 -7.72
CA MET A 165 1.97 1.62 -6.62
C MET A 165 2.02 3.09 -7.04
N GLN A 166 3.05 3.49 -7.79
CA GLN A 166 3.18 4.87 -8.27
C GLN A 166 2.16 5.23 -9.37
N TYR A 167 1.64 4.23 -10.10
CA TYR A 167 0.49 4.43 -10.98
C TYR A 167 -0.78 4.73 -10.18
N LEU A 168 -1.03 3.95 -9.13
CA LEU A 168 -2.25 4.03 -8.30
C LEU A 168 -2.25 5.20 -7.30
N ALA A 169 -1.07 5.68 -6.89
CA ALA A 169 -0.93 6.70 -5.87
C ALA A 169 0.35 7.54 -6.03
N ASP A 170 0.36 8.74 -5.47
CA ASP A 170 1.61 9.40 -5.09
C ASP A 170 2.16 8.74 -3.81
N CYS A 171 3.38 8.21 -3.86
CA CYS A 171 3.99 7.41 -2.81
C CYS A 171 5.20 8.13 -2.21
N ASN A 172 5.20 8.39 -0.90
CA ASN A 172 6.31 9.10 -0.25
C ASN A 172 6.88 8.30 0.93
N TYR A 173 8.20 8.17 0.95
CA TYR A 173 8.94 7.59 2.06
C TYR A 173 9.10 8.63 3.16
N ILE A 174 8.62 8.36 4.36
CA ILE A 174 8.61 9.34 5.46
C ILE A 174 9.86 9.17 6.32
N CYS A 175 10.03 8.01 6.95
CA CYS A 175 11.16 7.78 7.85
C CYS A 175 11.46 6.29 8.04
N ASP A 176 12.70 6.01 8.46
CA ASP A 176 13.12 4.70 8.95
C ASP A 176 12.54 4.44 10.35
N VAL A 177 12.20 3.18 10.64
CA VAL A 177 11.84 2.71 11.99
C VAL A 177 12.68 1.48 12.32
N PRO A 178 13.68 1.58 13.22
CA PRO A 178 14.60 0.48 13.48
C PRO A 178 13.88 -0.67 14.20
N ARG A 179 14.30 -1.92 13.97
CA ARG A 179 13.68 -3.11 14.59
C ARG A 179 13.58 -3.07 16.12
N LYS A 180 14.52 -2.36 16.78
CA LYS A 180 14.52 -2.16 18.24
C LYS A 180 13.34 -1.33 18.76
N ALA A 181 12.61 -0.67 17.86
CA ALA A 181 11.39 0.06 18.16
C ALA A 181 10.20 -0.85 18.46
N PHE A 182 10.33 -2.17 18.27
CA PHE A 182 9.24 -3.13 18.44
C PHE A 182 9.53 -4.15 19.54
N SER A 183 8.46 -4.74 20.07
CA SER A 183 8.54 -5.90 20.94
C SER A 183 7.51 -6.96 20.52
N PRO A 184 7.92 -8.23 20.31
CA PRO A 184 9.32 -8.62 20.09
C PRO A 184 9.89 -7.89 18.86
N PRO A 185 11.21 -7.68 18.75
CA PRO A 185 11.80 -7.04 17.59
C PRO A 185 11.65 -7.91 16.32
N PRO A 186 11.31 -7.34 15.16
CA PRO A 186 11.37 -8.04 13.89
C PRO A 186 12.81 -8.33 13.46
N LYS A 187 12.95 -9.18 12.43
CA LYS A 187 14.25 -9.51 11.83
C LYS A 187 14.84 -8.38 10.98
N VAL A 188 13.99 -7.48 10.49
CA VAL A 188 14.32 -6.41 9.56
C VAL A 188 13.81 -5.08 10.09
N ASP A 189 14.39 -3.98 9.61
CA ASP A 189 13.89 -2.65 9.92
C ASP A 189 12.60 -2.35 9.13
N SER A 190 11.87 -1.35 9.60
CA SER A 190 10.63 -0.87 9.00
C SER A 190 10.77 0.55 8.48
N ALA A 191 9.74 1.02 7.80
CA ALA A 191 9.61 2.38 7.33
C ALA A 191 8.16 2.83 7.40
N VAL A 192 7.97 4.13 7.60
CA VAL A 192 6.68 4.79 7.41
C VAL A 192 6.61 5.29 5.97
N ILE A 193 5.50 4.99 5.29
CA ILE A 193 5.24 5.38 3.91
C ILE A 193 3.82 5.93 3.80
N THR A 194 3.63 6.94 2.95
CA THR A 194 2.31 7.49 2.62
C THR A 194 1.93 7.18 1.18
N PHE A 195 0.62 7.00 0.96
CA PHE A 195 0.02 6.91 -0.36
C PHE A 195 -1.12 7.91 -0.45
N ARG A 196 -1.10 8.76 -1.48
CA ARG A 196 -2.26 9.55 -1.92
C ARG A 196 -2.80 8.93 -3.20
N PRO A 197 -3.85 8.10 -3.12
CA PRO A 197 -4.48 7.51 -4.30
C PRO A 197 -4.83 8.57 -5.35
N ARG A 198 -4.61 8.26 -6.62
CA ARG A 198 -4.82 9.21 -7.72
C ARG A 198 -5.27 8.54 -9.00
N VAL A 199 -5.88 9.33 -9.87
CA VAL A 199 -6.00 9.01 -11.30
C VAL A 199 -4.95 9.84 -12.03
N LEU A 200 -4.10 9.19 -12.83
CA LEU A 200 -3.17 9.90 -13.70
C LEU A 200 -3.93 10.58 -14.84
N ALA A 201 -3.55 11.82 -15.16
CA ALA A 201 -4.14 12.55 -16.28
C ALA A 201 -3.94 11.81 -17.62
N ASN A 202 -2.76 11.25 -17.82
CA ASN A 202 -2.44 10.37 -18.95
C ASN A 202 -2.61 8.91 -18.51
N SER A 203 -3.85 8.45 -18.34
CA SER A 203 -4.11 7.05 -17.97
C SER A 203 -3.93 6.09 -19.16
N ALA A 204 -3.74 4.81 -18.86
CA ALA A 204 -3.73 3.79 -19.92
C ALA A 204 -5.13 3.61 -20.51
N VAL A 205 -5.22 3.54 -21.84
CA VAL A 205 -6.46 3.26 -22.58
C VAL A 205 -7.00 1.88 -22.22
N ASP A 206 -6.10 0.90 -22.07
CA ASP A 206 -6.41 -0.43 -21.53
C ASP A 206 -5.56 -0.71 -20.28
N PRO A 207 -6.10 -0.46 -19.08
CA PRO A 207 -5.38 -0.72 -17.82
C PRO A 207 -5.06 -2.21 -17.58
N LYS A 208 -5.86 -3.15 -18.13
CA LYS A 208 -5.58 -4.60 -18.02
C LYS A 208 -4.36 -4.97 -18.85
N ARG A 209 -4.25 -4.41 -20.06
CA ARG A 209 -3.06 -4.56 -20.90
C ARG A 209 -1.82 -3.97 -20.23
N LEU A 210 -1.92 -2.74 -19.69
CA LEU A 210 -0.81 -2.11 -18.97
C LEU A 210 -0.31 -3.01 -17.83
N GLU A 211 -1.23 -3.52 -17.00
CA GLU A 211 -0.87 -4.41 -15.90
C GLU A 211 -0.16 -5.69 -16.38
N THR A 212 -0.64 -6.26 -17.49
CA THR A 212 -0.05 -7.46 -18.11
C THR A 212 1.37 -7.18 -18.63
N LEU A 213 1.56 -6.07 -19.33
CA LEU A 213 2.86 -5.65 -19.85
C LEU A 213 3.88 -5.42 -18.72
N ILE A 214 3.47 -4.77 -17.63
CA ILE A 214 4.33 -4.57 -16.46
C ILE A 214 4.73 -5.92 -15.85
N ASN A 215 3.77 -6.82 -15.63
CA ASN A 215 4.04 -8.14 -15.05
C ASN A 215 5.03 -8.94 -15.90
N LEU A 216 4.80 -9.02 -17.20
CA LEU A 216 5.70 -9.74 -18.12
C LEU A 216 7.05 -9.05 -18.26
N GLY A 217 7.06 -7.73 -18.37
CA GLY A 217 8.27 -6.91 -18.47
C GLY A 217 9.26 -7.16 -17.34
N PHE A 218 8.77 -7.37 -16.12
CA PHE A 218 9.59 -7.67 -14.95
C PHE A 218 9.76 -9.17 -14.64
N SER A 219 9.23 -10.07 -15.47
CA SER A 219 9.29 -11.53 -15.25
C SER A 219 10.72 -12.08 -15.16
N ASN A 220 11.62 -11.60 -16.04
CA ASN A 220 13.06 -11.89 -15.98
C ASN A 220 13.86 -10.61 -15.93
N ARG A 221 14.17 -10.17 -14.72
CA ARG A 221 14.82 -8.87 -14.45
C ARG A 221 16.14 -8.64 -15.20
N ARG A 222 16.93 -9.69 -15.44
CA ARG A 222 18.23 -9.60 -16.12
C ARG A 222 18.11 -9.57 -17.66
N LYS A 223 16.94 -9.88 -18.23
CA LYS A 223 16.72 -9.91 -19.67
C LYS A 223 16.26 -8.55 -20.20
N MET A 224 16.59 -8.28 -21.46
CA MET A 224 16.08 -7.12 -22.21
C MET A 224 14.55 -7.17 -22.31
N LEU A 225 13.90 -6.01 -22.37
CA LEU A 225 12.44 -5.87 -22.41
C LEU A 225 11.82 -6.68 -23.57
N ARG A 226 12.43 -6.62 -24.76
CA ARG A 226 12.01 -7.41 -25.93
C ARG A 226 11.91 -8.91 -25.67
N ASN A 227 12.82 -9.47 -24.87
CA ASN A 227 12.79 -10.90 -24.54
C ASN A 227 11.66 -11.25 -23.57
N ASN A 228 11.27 -10.31 -22.72
CA ASN A 228 10.20 -10.47 -21.76
C ASN A 228 8.82 -10.26 -22.40
N LEU A 229 8.72 -9.42 -23.44
CA LEU A 229 7.45 -9.08 -24.10
C LEU A 229 7.21 -9.80 -25.44
N LYS A 230 8.14 -10.64 -25.91
CA LYS A 230 8.05 -11.34 -27.21
C LYS A 230 6.78 -12.18 -27.42
N SER A 231 6.11 -12.58 -26.35
CA SER A 231 4.85 -13.34 -26.45
C SER A 231 3.63 -12.47 -26.74
N LEU A 232 3.74 -11.15 -26.57
CA LEU A 232 2.66 -10.19 -26.77
C LEU A 232 2.94 -9.17 -27.87
N ILE A 233 4.22 -8.85 -28.10
CA ILE A 233 4.64 -7.81 -29.03
C ILE A 233 5.79 -8.36 -29.86
N ASP A 234 5.67 -8.24 -31.18
CA ASP A 234 6.76 -8.51 -32.10
C ASP A 234 8.01 -7.66 -31.77
N SER A 235 9.19 -8.27 -31.87
CA SER A 235 10.42 -7.64 -31.39
C SER A 235 10.85 -6.45 -32.25
N ASP A 236 10.60 -6.48 -33.56
CA ASP A 236 10.96 -5.38 -34.45
C ASP A 236 10.03 -4.18 -34.25
N ARG A 237 8.73 -4.46 -34.05
CA ARG A 237 7.76 -3.43 -33.70
C ARG A 237 8.06 -2.78 -32.35
N LEU A 238 8.41 -3.57 -31.33
CA LEU A 238 8.83 -3.03 -30.04
C LEU A 238 10.10 -2.17 -30.20
N GLY A 239 11.07 -2.64 -30.97
CA GLY A 239 12.30 -1.89 -31.23
C GLY A 239 12.05 -0.54 -31.90
N LYS A 240 11.14 -0.48 -32.89
CA LYS A 240 10.69 0.77 -33.52
C LYS A 240 10.11 1.74 -32.48
N PHE A 241 9.13 1.28 -31.70
CA PHE A 241 8.52 2.09 -30.66
C PHE A 241 9.54 2.59 -29.63
N LEU A 242 10.47 1.74 -29.17
CA LEU A 242 11.50 2.15 -28.22
C LEU A 242 12.38 3.28 -28.75
N ARG A 243 12.76 3.23 -30.03
CA ARG A 243 13.52 4.32 -30.66
C ARG A 243 12.72 5.61 -30.78
N GLU A 244 11.41 5.53 -31.02
CA GLU A 244 10.51 6.70 -31.09
C GLU A 244 10.39 7.44 -29.75
N ILE A 245 10.60 6.75 -28.62
CA ILE A 245 10.59 7.33 -27.28
C ILE A 245 12.00 7.51 -26.69
N ASP A 246 13.03 7.58 -27.55
CA ASP A 246 14.44 7.77 -27.19
C ASP A 246 15.03 6.72 -26.23
N LEU A 247 14.54 5.47 -26.33
CA LEU A 247 15.06 4.32 -25.58
C LEU A 247 15.87 3.36 -26.47
N ASN A 248 16.92 2.79 -25.89
CA ASN A 248 17.71 1.74 -26.53
C ASN A 248 16.87 0.45 -26.66
N GLU A 249 16.94 -0.26 -27.79
CA GLU A 249 16.21 -1.53 -28.01
C GLU A 249 16.61 -2.66 -27.04
N GLN A 250 17.79 -2.55 -26.45
CA GLN A 250 18.33 -3.45 -25.44
C GLN A 250 17.94 -3.05 -24.02
N VAL A 251 17.08 -2.04 -23.86
CA VAL A 251 16.59 -1.56 -22.56
C VAL A 251 15.97 -2.71 -21.77
N ARG A 252 16.13 -2.64 -20.45
CA ARG A 252 15.45 -3.55 -19.50
C ARG A 252 14.26 -2.83 -18.89
N ALA A 253 13.27 -3.60 -18.47
CA ALA A 253 12.05 -3.08 -17.83
C ALA A 253 12.32 -2.06 -16.70
N GLU A 254 13.39 -2.26 -15.93
CA GLU A 254 13.73 -1.38 -14.82
C GLU A 254 14.16 0.04 -15.22
N LYS A 255 14.34 0.32 -16.51
CA LYS A 255 14.70 1.65 -17.02
C LYS A 255 13.51 2.46 -17.51
N LEU A 256 12.36 1.82 -17.70
CA LEU A 256 11.15 2.50 -18.17
C LEU A 256 10.45 3.18 -16.98
N ASP A 257 10.10 4.45 -17.14
CA ASP A 257 9.21 5.14 -16.22
C ASP A 257 7.73 4.83 -16.47
N ILE A 258 6.85 5.32 -15.61
CA ILE A 258 5.40 5.05 -15.67
C ILE A 258 4.79 5.59 -16.96
N ASN A 259 5.20 6.78 -17.41
CA ASN A 259 4.67 7.39 -18.63
C ASN A 259 5.10 6.58 -19.86
N GLN A 260 6.32 6.06 -19.88
CA GLN A 260 6.83 5.18 -20.93
C GLN A 260 6.09 3.83 -20.93
N TRP A 261 5.77 3.27 -19.76
CA TRP A 261 4.90 2.08 -19.67
C TRP A 261 3.49 2.34 -20.21
N ILE A 262 2.90 3.50 -19.89
CA ILE A 262 1.58 3.91 -20.40
C ILE A 262 1.63 4.11 -21.91
N ALA A 263 2.63 4.82 -22.42
CA ALA A 263 2.83 5.03 -23.85
C ALA A 263 3.00 3.70 -24.59
N LEU A 264 3.79 2.78 -24.05
CA LEU A 264 3.94 1.43 -24.59
C LEU A 264 2.62 0.68 -24.64
N SER A 265 1.85 0.73 -23.55
CA SER A 265 0.54 0.09 -23.50
C SER A 265 -0.40 0.67 -24.56
N ASN A 266 -0.51 2.00 -24.62
CA ASN A 266 -1.43 2.70 -25.51
C ASN A 266 -1.06 2.50 -27.00
N HIS A 267 0.24 2.54 -27.35
CA HIS A 267 0.70 2.30 -28.72
C HIS A 267 0.30 0.91 -29.24
N PHE A 268 0.38 -0.10 -28.38
CA PHE A 268 0.02 -1.48 -28.76
C PHE A 268 -1.40 -1.89 -28.34
N SER A 269 -2.24 -0.96 -27.87
CA SER A 269 -3.67 -1.19 -27.60
C SER A 269 -4.56 -1.03 -28.85
N GLN A 270 -4.07 -0.37 -29.90
CA GLN A 270 -4.83 -0.04 -31.11
C GLN A 270 -4.76 -1.10 -32.22
N GLN A 271 -4.54 -2.37 -31.88
CA GLN A 271 -4.52 -3.47 -32.84
C GLN A 271 -5.26 -4.70 -32.31
#